data_AF-A0A2V9IK65-F1
#
_entry.id   AF-A0A2V9IK65-F1
#
_cell.length_a   1.000
_cell.length_b   1.000
_cell.length_c   1.000
_cell.angle_alpha   90.00
_cell.angle_beta   90.00
_cell.angle_gamma   90.00
#
_symmetry.space_group_name_H-M   'P 1'
#
loop_
_entity.id
_entity.type
_entity.pdbx_description
1 polymer ?
#
loop_
_entity_poly.entity_id
_entity_poly.type
_entity_poly.pdbx_seq_one_letter_code
_entity_poly.pdbx_strand_id
1 'polypeptide(L)'
;MIAVLFLGSIPPGGGTLYAKHKGEQADPDDATSRLFQLLDSARDGKLADYYLLADLYKDPNKPDDEYRHVLRVNYDKSRGFGKLNVWVRSVGKMTPQQLETYTPKQIYDFAETDQEKYVKTSAGQFGTPGDVYLRSSQDGPLATAPVTDEVRKSYGLFVTEYLLPALQKK
;
A
#
# COMPACT_ATOMS: atom_id res chain seq x y z
N MET A 1 -3.26 45.82 52.04
CA MET A 1 -3.65 45.04 50.86
C MET A 1 -2.44 44.94 49.95
N ILE A 2 -1.80 43.77 49.89
CA ILE A 2 -0.76 43.45 48.92
C ILE A 2 -1.24 42.15 48.28
N ALA A 3 -1.60 42.21 47.00
CA ALA A 3 -2.00 41.05 46.21
C ALA A 3 -0.72 40.39 45.67
N VAL A 4 -0.47 39.15 46.08
CA VAL A 4 0.56 38.31 45.47
C VAL A 4 -0.14 37.14 44.78
N LEU A 5 -0.27 37.26 43.47
CA LEU A 5 -0.69 36.20 42.55
C LEU A 5 0.48 35.24 42.38
N PHE A 6 0.42 34.06 43.01
CA PHE A 6 1.24 32.92 42.60
C PHE A 6 0.46 32.06 41.61
N LEU A 7 0.74 32.28 40.33
CA LEU A 7 0.42 31.37 39.24
C LEU A 7 1.22 30.08 39.45
N GLY A 8 0.52 29.00 39.79
CA GLY A 8 1.08 27.65 39.83
C GLY A 8 1.50 27.21 38.43
N SER A 9 2.78 26.92 38.28
CA SER A 9 3.44 26.44 37.07
C SER A 9 2.90 25.06 36.67
N ILE A 10 2.28 24.97 35.49
CA ILE A 10 2.01 23.69 34.82
C ILE A 10 3.35 23.22 34.22
N PRO A 11 3.86 22.02 34.55
CA PRO A 11 5.05 21.50 33.88
C PRO A 11 4.71 21.21 32.41
N PRO A 12 5.53 21.66 31.43
CA PRO A 12 5.37 21.22 30.07
C PRO A 12 5.81 19.76 30.01
N GLY A 13 4.85 18.84 30.06
CA GLY A 13 5.04 17.46 29.66
C GLY A 13 5.45 17.45 28.19
N GLY A 14 6.77 17.43 27.95
CA GLY A 14 7.37 17.28 26.65
C GLY A 14 7.05 15.90 26.09
N GLY A 15 5.86 15.77 25.50
CA GLY A 15 5.58 14.70 24.55
C GLY A 15 6.63 14.80 23.46
N THR A 16 7.52 13.83 23.41
CA THR A 16 8.51 13.69 22.35
C THR A 16 7.72 13.41 21.08
N LEU A 17 7.36 14.47 20.35
CA LEU A 17 6.99 14.35 18.95
C LEU A 17 8.21 13.72 18.29
N TYR A 18 8.09 12.46 17.89
CA TYR A 18 9.08 11.80 17.06
C TYR A 18 9.22 12.62 15.78
N ALA A 19 10.11 13.60 15.80
CA ALA A 19 10.57 14.28 14.61
C ALA A 19 11.09 13.17 13.71
N LYS A 20 10.51 13.03 12.50
CA LYS A 20 10.96 12.08 11.49
C LYS A 20 12.48 12.19 11.47
N HIS A 21 13.16 11.09 11.82
CA HIS A 21 14.59 10.99 11.57
C HIS A 21 14.75 11.43 10.12
N LYS A 22 15.65 12.38 9.86
CA LYS A 22 16.05 12.78 8.51
C LYS A 22 16.78 11.57 7.92
N GLY A 23 16.03 10.51 7.63
CA GLY A 23 16.53 9.29 7.00
C GLY A 23 17.08 9.66 5.64
N GLU A 24 17.96 8.81 5.12
CA GLU A 24 18.40 8.88 3.73
C GLU A 24 17.23 9.27 2.84
N GLN A 25 17.41 10.37 2.11
CA GLN A 25 16.44 10.80 1.13
C GLN A 25 16.26 9.62 0.18
N ALA A 26 15.03 9.11 0.08
CA ALA A 26 14.73 8.01 -0.82
C ALA A 26 15.22 8.37 -2.22
N ASP A 27 15.86 7.40 -2.88
CA ASP A 27 16.30 7.56 -4.26
C ASP A 27 15.12 8.03 -5.12
N PRO A 28 15.20 9.20 -5.79
CA PRO A 28 14.12 9.71 -6.62
C PRO A 28 13.78 8.77 -7.78
N ASP A 29 14.72 7.93 -8.21
CA ASP A 29 14.53 6.97 -9.31
C ASP A 29 13.96 5.62 -8.85
N ASP A 30 13.86 5.38 -7.52
CA ASP A 30 13.15 4.23 -6.97
C ASP A 30 11.68 4.23 -7.42
N ALA A 31 11.17 3.04 -7.78
CA ALA A 31 9.83 2.89 -8.34
C ALA A 31 8.73 3.42 -7.40
N THR A 32 8.91 3.30 -6.09
CA THR A 32 7.96 3.83 -5.10
C THR A 32 8.07 5.34 -4.98
N SER A 33 9.28 5.90 -5.00
CA SER A 33 9.47 7.35 -5.05
C SER A 33 8.78 7.96 -6.26
N ARG A 34 8.97 7.36 -7.45
CA ARG A 34 8.32 7.76 -8.69
C ARG A 34 6.80 7.62 -8.62
N LEU A 35 6.29 6.56 -8.00
CA LEU A 35 4.85 6.37 -7.78
C LEU A 35 4.28 7.49 -6.90
N PHE A 36 4.92 7.81 -5.77
CA PHE A 36 4.47 8.89 -4.88
C PHE A 36 4.50 10.25 -5.58
N GLN A 37 5.56 10.55 -6.35
CA GLN A 37 5.63 11.76 -7.16
C GLN A 37 4.49 11.83 -8.18
N LEU A 38 4.20 10.74 -8.89
CA LEU A 38 3.09 10.66 -9.85
C LEU A 38 1.73 10.89 -9.18
N LEU A 39 1.49 10.25 -8.04
CA LEU A 39 0.26 10.40 -7.27
C LEU A 39 0.08 11.83 -6.74
N ASP A 40 1.15 12.45 -6.27
CA ASP A 40 1.12 13.81 -5.75
C ASP A 40 0.93 14.88 -6.83
N SER A 41 1.59 14.72 -7.98
CA SER A 41 1.61 15.73 -9.04
C SER A 41 0.49 15.56 -10.06
N ALA A 42 0.30 14.35 -10.59
CA ALA A 42 -0.63 14.09 -11.68
C ALA A 42 -2.03 13.70 -11.20
N ARG A 43 -2.19 13.38 -9.91
CA ARG A 43 -3.46 12.92 -9.32
C ARG A 43 -3.93 13.76 -8.13
N ASP A 44 -3.43 14.98 -7.99
CA ASP A 44 -3.81 15.91 -6.92
C ASP A 44 -3.69 15.31 -5.51
N GLY A 45 -2.71 14.40 -5.34
CA GLY A 45 -2.46 13.70 -4.08
C GLY A 45 -3.55 12.71 -3.67
N LYS A 46 -4.43 12.27 -4.59
CA LYS A 46 -5.52 11.33 -4.27
C LYS A 46 -5.71 10.27 -5.34
N LEU A 47 -5.82 9.02 -4.90
CA LEU A 47 -6.25 7.88 -5.71
C LEU A 47 -7.25 7.09 -4.87
N ALA A 48 -8.52 7.07 -5.28
CA ALA A 48 -9.58 6.38 -4.56
C ALA A 48 -10.02 5.15 -5.34
N ASP A 49 -9.92 3.99 -4.70
CA ASP A 49 -10.42 2.69 -5.17
C ASP A 49 -10.02 2.41 -6.63
N TYR A 50 -8.73 2.49 -6.91
CA TYR A 50 -8.19 2.15 -8.22
C TYR A 50 -7.95 0.64 -8.31
N TYR A 51 -8.58 -0.01 -9.29
CA TYR A 51 -8.49 -1.46 -9.47
C TYR A 51 -7.72 -1.79 -10.75
N LEU A 52 -6.86 -2.81 -10.68
CA LEU A 52 -6.12 -3.31 -11.83
C LEU A 52 -5.82 -4.81 -11.71
N LEU A 53 -5.64 -5.44 -12.87
CA LEU A 53 -5.15 -6.81 -12.97
C LEU A 53 -3.62 -6.80 -12.99
N ALA A 54 -3.02 -7.73 -12.25
CA ALA A 54 -1.58 -7.91 -12.18
C ALA A 54 -1.16 -9.26 -12.80
N ASP A 55 -0.10 -9.88 -12.25
CA ASP A 55 0.53 -11.09 -12.75
C ASP A 55 -0.38 -12.33 -12.68
N LEU A 56 -0.05 -13.30 -13.54
CA LEU A 56 -0.48 -14.68 -13.40
C LEU A 56 0.62 -15.47 -12.70
N TYR A 57 0.25 -16.29 -11.72
CA TYR A 57 1.16 -17.12 -10.96
C TYR A 57 0.56 -18.50 -10.72
N LYS A 58 1.42 -19.48 -10.47
CA LYS A 58 1.01 -20.85 -10.10
C LYS A 58 0.85 -20.94 -8.59
N ASP A 59 -0.17 -21.63 -8.11
CA ASP A 59 -0.30 -21.90 -6.68
C ASP A 59 0.88 -22.79 -6.23
N PRO A 60 1.69 -22.34 -5.24
CA PRO A 60 2.82 -23.13 -4.76
C PRO A 60 2.42 -24.48 -4.15
N ASN A 61 1.17 -24.62 -3.68
CA ASN A 61 0.63 -25.87 -3.13
C ASN A 61 -0.09 -26.72 -4.18
N LYS A 62 -0.48 -26.12 -5.31
CA LYS A 62 -1.20 -26.76 -6.43
C LYS A 62 -0.66 -26.21 -7.76
N PRO A 63 0.49 -26.68 -8.25
CA PRO A 63 1.18 -26.07 -9.37
C PRO A 63 0.45 -26.17 -10.72
N ASP A 64 -0.61 -26.96 -10.79
CA ASP A 64 -1.52 -27.05 -11.94
C ASP A 64 -2.58 -25.94 -11.93
N ASP A 65 -2.82 -25.31 -10.78
CA ASP A 65 -3.74 -24.20 -10.63
C ASP A 65 -3.00 -22.88 -10.87
N GLU A 66 -3.53 -22.08 -11.80
CA GLU A 66 -3.06 -20.73 -12.08
C GLU A 66 -4.04 -19.69 -11.54
N TYR A 67 -3.49 -18.68 -10.86
CA TYR A 67 -4.23 -17.58 -10.29
C TYR A 67 -3.71 -16.26 -10.85
N ARG A 68 -4.56 -15.23 -10.78
CA ARG A 68 -4.26 -13.87 -11.15
C ARG A 68 -4.38 -12.97 -9.93
N HIS A 69 -3.37 -12.14 -9.68
CA HIS A 69 -3.48 -11.08 -8.70
C HIS A 69 -4.38 -9.94 -9.23
N VAL A 70 -5.25 -9.45 -8.36
CA VAL A 70 -6.10 -8.29 -8.59
C VAL A 70 -5.85 -7.31 -7.47
N LEU A 71 -5.46 -6.09 -7.85
CA LEU A 71 -5.04 -5.06 -6.91
C LEU A 71 -6.16 -4.04 -6.74
N ARG A 72 -6.40 -3.63 -5.50
CA ARG A 72 -7.11 -2.39 -5.16
C ARG A 72 -6.11 -1.44 -4.52
N VAL A 73 -6.07 -0.20 -4.98
CA VAL A 73 -5.10 0.80 -4.51
C VAL A 73 -5.77 2.08 -4.10
N ASN A 74 -5.47 2.52 -2.88
CA ASN A 74 -5.89 3.80 -2.34
C ASN A 74 -4.68 4.61 -1.91
N TYR A 75 -4.66 5.88 -2.28
CA TYR A 75 -3.69 6.87 -1.82
C TYR A 75 -4.40 8.16 -1.44
N ASP A 76 -4.02 8.74 -0.31
CA ASP A 76 -4.49 10.06 0.10
C ASP A 76 -3.37 10.80 0.83
N LYS A 77 -2.85 11.84 0.19
CA LYS A 77 -1.81 12.73 0.73
C LYS A 77 -2.24 13.40 2.04
N SER A 78 -3.52 13.72 2.18
CA SER A 78 -4.06 14.40 3.35
C SER A 78 -4.19 13.48 4.58
N ARG A 79 -4.16 12.16 4.39
CA ARG A 79 -4.31 11.18 5.46
C ARG A 79 -2.99 10.53 5.79
N GLY A 80 -2.60 10.60 7.07
CA GLY A 80 -1.44 9.87 7.59
C GLY A 80 -0.13 10.15 6.85
N PHE A 81 0.07 11.41 6.42
CA PHE A 81 1.26 11.87 5.68
C PHE A 81 1.47 11.19 4.30
N GLY A 82 0.40 10.92 3.56
CA GLY A 82 0.48 10.22 2.28
C GLY A 82 0.49 8.71 2.46
N LYS A 83 -0.66 8.17 2.88
CA LYS A 83 -0.82 6.73 3.08
C LYS A 83 -1.26 6.04 1.79
N LEU A 84 -0.36 5.25 1.21
CA LEU A 84 -0.64 4.28 0.16
C LEU A 84 -1.09 2.95 0.79
N ASN A 85 -2.21 2.43 0.32
CA ASN A 85 -2.69 1.09 0.63
C ASN A 85 -2.81 0.32 -0.68
N VAL A 86 -2.22 -0.88 -0.73
CA VAL A 86 -2.37 -1.83 -1.83
C VAL A 86 -2.95 -3.10 -1.25
N TRP A 87 -4.20 -3.41 -1.57
CA TRP A 87 -4.82 -4.69 -1.25
C TRP A 87 -4.67 -5.64 -2.42
N VAL A 88 -4.40 -6.90 -2.13
CA VAL A 88 -4.22 -7.96 -3.11
C VAL A 88 -5.25 -9.05 -2.87
N ARG A 89 -5.95 -9.41 -3.95
CA ARG A 89 -6.78 -10.61 -4.03
C ARG A 89 -6.25 -11.50 -5.13
N SER A 90 -6.62 -12.77 -5.06
CA SER A 90 -6.33 -13.74 -6.12
C SER A 90 -7.60 -14.35 -6.63
N VAL A 91 -7.72 -14.40 -7.96
CA VAL A 91 -8.82 -15.06 -8.68
C VAL A 91 -8.23 -16.17 -9.54
N GLY A 92 -8.99 -17.24 -9.77
CA GLY A 92 -8.58 -18.26 -10.73
C GLY A 92 -8.34 -17.66 -12.11
N LYS A 93 -7.41 -18.24 -12.88
CA LYS A 93 -7.09 -17.79 -14.24
C LYS A 93 -8.36 -17.64 -15.09
N MET A 94 -8.59 -16.41 -15.53
CA MET A 94 -9.73 -16.07 -16.37
C MET A 94 -9.43 -16.34 -17.84
N THR A 95 -10.46 -16.72 -18.60
CA THR A 95 -10.38 -16.83 -20.05
C THR A 95 -10.24 -15.44 -20.69
N PRO A 96 -9.72 -15.32 -21.93
CA PRO A 96 -9.66 -14.04 -22.63
C PRO A 96 -11.03 -13.34 -22.71
N GLN A 97 -12.10 -14.11 -22.98
CA GLN A 97 -13.46 -13.57 -23.04
C GLN A 97 -13.92 -12.99 -21.68
N GLN A 98 -13.56 -13.63 -20.56
CA GLN A 98 -13.88 -13.09 -19.24
C GLN A 98 -13.12 -11.79 -18.94
N LEU A 99 -11.85 -11.68 -19.38
CA LEU A 99 -11.04 -10.47 -19.22
C LEU A 99 -11.57 -9.29 -20.03
N GLU A 100 -12.23 -9.55 -21.16
CA GLU A 100 -12.91 -8.53 -21.97
C GLU A 100 -14.28 -8.15 -21.40
N THR A 101 -14.94 -9.08 -20.71
CA THR A 101 -16.30 -8.89 -20.19
C THR A 101 -16.33 -8.12 -18.87
N TYR A 102 -15.37 -8.37 -17.98
CA TYR A 102 -15.39 -7.83 -16.63
C TYR A 102 -14.33 -6.76 -16.39
N THR A 103 -14.73 -5.69 -15.72
CA THR A 103 -13.79 -4.67 -15.23
C THR A 103 -12.92 -5.22 -14.10
N PRO A 104 -11.71 -4.67 -13.88
CA PRO A 104 -10.87 -5.08 -12.74
C PRO A 104 -11.57 -4.99 -11.38
N LYS A 105 -12.48 -4.01 -11.21
CA LYS A 105 -13.29 -3.90 -9.98
C LYS A 105 -14.24 -5.10 -9.83
N GLN A 106 -14.99 -5.44 -10.88
CA GLN A 106 -15.89 -6.61 -10.83
C GLN A 106 -15.11 -7.89 -10.55
N ILE A 107 -13.92 -8.04 -11.15
CA ILE A 107 -13.04 -9.18 -10.90
C ILE A 107 -12.56 -9.20 -9.44
N TYR A 108 -12.19 -8.05 -8.88
CA TYR A 108 -11.83 -7.93 -7.47
C TYR A 108 -12.98 -8.32 -6.54
N ASP A 109 -14.20 -7.92 -6.90
CA ASP A 109 -15.42 -8.21 -6.14
C ASP A 109 -15.83 -9.71 -6.21
N PHE A 110 -15.33 -10.48 -7.18
CA PHE A 110 -15.54 -11.94 -7.24
C PHE A 110 -14.73 -12.71 -6.20
N ALA A 111 -13.53 -12.22 -5.87
CA ALA A 111 -12.75 -12.79 -4.77
C ALA A 111 -13.37 -12.33 -3.45
N GLU A 112 -13.67 -13.25 -2.55
CA GLU A 112 -14.44 -12.92 -1.33
C GLU A 112 -13.60 -12.17 -0.29
N THR A 113 -12.30 -12.44 -0.22
CA THR A 113 -11.42 -11.95 0.85
C THR A 113 -10.12 -11.33 0.33
N ASP A 114 -9.68 -10.25 0.99
CA ASP A 114 -8.34 -9.70 0.79
C ASP A 114 -7.30 -10.69 1.35
N GLN A 115 -6.33 -11.08 0.54
CA GLN A 115 -5.28 -12.01 0.96
C GLN A 115 -4.09 -11.27 1.57
N GLU A 116 -3.76 -10.11 0.98
CA GLU A 116 -2.63 -9.31 1.43
C GLU A 116 -2.97 -7.82 1.41
N LYS A 117 -2.28 -7.07 2.26
CA LYS A 117 -2.32 -5.61 2.24
C LYS A 117 -0.95 -5.03 2.57
N TYR A 118 -0.49 -4.15 1.70
CA TYR A 118 0.69 -3.32 1.91
C TYR A 118 0.24 -1.92 2.30
N VAL A 119 0.83 -1.37 3.35
CA VAL A 119 0.62 0.01 3.80
C VAL A 119 1.96 0.71 3.83
N LYS A 120 2.03 1.85 3.14
CA LYS A 120 3.24 2.66 3.03
C LYS A 120 2.93 4.13 3.23
N THR A 121 3.78 4.82 3.98
CA THR A 121 3.61 6.25 4.32
C THR A 121 4.82 7.12 3.96
N SER A 122 5.83 6.54 3.32
CA SER A 122 7.03 7.23 2.88
C SER A 122 7.53 6.68 1.56
N ALA A 123 8.16 7.53 0.78
CA ALA A 123 8.88 7.14 -0.44
C ALA A 123 10.05 6.18 -0.11
N GLY A 124 10.53 5.48 -1.14
CA GLY A 124 11.61 4.49 -1.05
C GLY A 124 11.15 3.04 -0.90
N GLN A 125 12.10 2.14 -0.65
CA GLN A 125 11.85 0.70 -0.60
C GLN A 125 10.85 0.29 0.49
N PHE A 126 10.17 -0.84 0.28
CA PHE A 126 9.26 -1.43 1.26
C PHE A 126 10.01 -2.20 2.35
N GLY A 127 9.48 -2.17 3.57
CA GLY A 127 10.08 -2.78 4.76
C GLY A 127 10.94 -1.83 5.57
N THR A 128 10.80 -0.52 5.38
CA THR A 128 11.39 0.49 6.26
C THR A 128 10.46 0.77 7.45
N PRO A 129 10.96 1.38 8.53
CA PRO A 129 10.13 1.69 9.71
C PRO A 129 8.86 2.47 9.34
N GLY A 130 7.70 1.94 9.72
CA GLY A 130 6.38 2.52 9.42
C GLY A 130 5.62 1.83 8.29
N ASP A 131 6.30 1.03 7.47
CA ASP A 131 5.64 0.14 6.51
C ASP A 131 4.95 -1.00 7.26
N VAL A 132 3.76 -1.37 6.80
CA VAL A 132 2.98 -2.47 7.39
C VAL A 132 2.57 -3.43 6.29
N TYR A 133 2.84 -4.71 6.53
CA TYR A 133 2.32 -5.81 5.74
C TYR A 133 1.28 -6.57 6.56
N LEU A 134 0.11 -6.78 5.97
CA LEU A 134 -0.92 -7.64 6.51
C LEU A 134 -1.16 -8.82 5.57
N ARG A 135 -1.42 -9.99 6.13
CA ARG A 135 -1.73 -11.20 5.39
C ARG A 135 -2.87 -11.96 6.06
N SER A 136 -3.75 -12.58 5.27
CA SER A 136 -4.74 -13.51 5.80
C SER A 136 -4.09 -14.87 6.08
N SER A 137 -4.47 -15.49 7.19
CA SER A 137 -4.20 -16.91 7.43
C SER A 137 -5.44 -17.69 7.04
N GLN A 138 -5.37 -18.47 5.95
CA GLN A 138 -6.52 -19.19 5.40
C GLN A 138 -7.67 -18.21 5.11
N ASP A 139 -8.79 -18.34 5.80
CA ASP A 139 -9.99 -17.51 5.67
C ASP A 139 -10.14 -16.48 6.81
N GLY A 140 -9.08 -16.27 7.60
CA GLY A 140 -9.05 -15.30 8.67
C GLY A 140 -8.92 -13.84 8.19
N PRO A 141 -9.22 -12.85 9.04
CA PRO A 141 -9.02 -11.45 8.71
C PRO A 141 -7.54 -11.14 8.46
N LEU A 142 -7.27 -10.06 7.74
CA LEU A 142 -5.92 -9.53 7.58
C LEU A 142 -5.29 -9.21 8.94
N ALA A 143 -4.15 -9.82 9.23
CA ALA A 143 -3.36 -9.58 10.43
C ALA A 143 -1.92 -9.18 10.07
N THR A 144 -1.26 -8.44 10.97
CA THR A 144 0.13 -8.03 10.75
C THR A 144 1.03 -9.25 10.61
N ALA A 145 1.87 -9.23 9.57
CA ALA A 145 2.84 -10.27 9.26
C ALA A 145 4.23 -9.66 9.07
N PRO A 146 5.32 -10.44 9.24
CA PRO A 146 6.67 -9.94 9.04
C PRO A 146 6.90 -9.53 7.58
N VAL A 147 7.66 -8.45 7.37
CA VAL A 147 8.13 -8.04 6.04
C VAL A 147 9.41 -8.80 5.73
N THR A 148 9.28 -9.92 5.02
CA THR A 148 10.42 -10.70 4.52
C THR A 148 10.94 -10.14 3.19
N ASP A 149 12.05 -10.69 2.69
CA ASP A 149 12.57 -10.31 1.37
C ASP A 149 11.61 -10.69 0.24
N GLU A 150 10.86 -11.79 0.38
CA GLU A 150 9.82 -12.20 -0.57
C GLU A 150 8.69 -11.16 -0.61
N VAL A 151 8.25 -10.68 0.56
CA VAL A 151 7.23 -9.63 0.67
C VAL A 151 7.72 -8.31 0.08
N ARG A 152 9.01 -7.97 0.27
CA ARG A 152 9.61 -6.78 -0.36
C ARG A 152 9.62 -6.92 -1.89
N LYS A 153 9.96 -8.11 -2.40
CA LYS A 153 9.98 -8.40 -3.84
C LYS A 153 8.60 -8.38 -4.46
N SER A 154 7.58 -8.96 -3.83
CA SER A 154 6.19 -8.93 -4.33
C SER A 154 5.65 -7.51 -4.40
N TYR A 155 5.87 -6.70 -3.36
CA TYR A 155 5.52 -5.28 -3.39
C TYR A 155 6.23 -4.55 -4.55
N GLY A 156 7.55 -4.75 -4.69
CA GLY A 156 8.35 -4.14 -5.73
C GLY A 156 7.85 -4.49 -7.14
N LEU A 157 7.46 -5.75 -7.35
CA LEU A 157 6.82 -6.23 -8.58
C LEU A 157 5.50 -5.49 -8.84
N PHE A 158 4.59 -5.44 -7.86
CA PHE A 158 3.31 -4.74 -8.01
C PHE A 158 3.46 -3.26 -8.34
N VAL A 159 4.44 -2.58 -7.73
CA VAL A 159 4.70 -1.17 -8.03
C VAL A 159 5.31 -0.99 -9.42
N THR A 160 6.37 -1.72 -9.72
CA THR A 160 7.20 -1.49 -10.91
C THR A 160 6.53 -1.96 -12.20
N GLU A 161 5.96 -3.16 -12.19
CA GLU A 161 5.43 -3.79 -13.41
C GLU A 161 3.96 -3.46 -13.66
N TYR A 162 3.21 -3.10 -12.61
CA TYR A 162 1.75 -2.96 -12.70
C TYR A 162 1.27 -1.56 -12.38
N LEU A 163 1.47 -1.07 -11.14
CA LEU A 163 0.87 0.19 -10.70
C LEU A 163 1.44 1.42 -11.43
N LEU A 164 2.76 1.56 -11.43
CA LEU A 164 3.40 2.73 -12.02
C LEU A 164 3.10 2.83 -13.52
N PRO A 165 3.26 1.78 -14.34
CA PRO A 165 2.92 1.83 -15.76
C PRO A 165 1.42 2.09 -16.00
N ALA A 166 0.53 1.47 -15.21
CA ALA A 166 -0.92 1.65 -15.39
C ALA A 166 -1.38 3.08 -15.07
N LEU A 167 -0.75 3.74 -14.10
CA LEU A 167 -1.07 5.12 -13.73
C LEU A 167 -0.43 6.16 -14.65
N GLN A 168 0.66 5.84 -15.33
CA GLN A 168 1.32 6.69 -16.33
C GLN A 168 0.60 6.71 -17.68
N LYS A 169 -0.05 5.62 -18.07
CA LYS A 169 -0.78 5.50 -19.35
C LYS A 169 -2.09 6.32 -19.42
N LYS A 170 -2.42 7.08 -18.38
CA LYS A 170 -3.70 7.78 -18.21
C LYS A 170 -3.52 9.28 -18.05
#